data_AF-A0A1Q3VLD9-F1
#
_entry.id   AF-A0A1Q3VLD9-F1
#
_cell.length_a   1.000
_cell.length_b   1.000
_cell.length_c   1.000
_cell.angle_alpha   90.00
_cell.angle_beta   90.00
_cell.angle_gamma   90.00
#
_symmetry.space_group_name_H-M   'P 1'
#
loop_
_entity.id
_entity.type
_entity.pdbx_description
1 polymer ?
#
loop_
_entity_poly.entity_id
_entity_poly.type
_entity_poly.pdbx_seq_one_letter_code
_entity_poly.pdbx_strand_id
1 'polypeptide(L)'
;MATKAQVAAMLAGGDGVSVVQVGKNFQLGFLYSPTLVNKIKGVPEAKFDDEKDVWNVPGASADALLAAVKDMREFRQQDGVQLKDTPRGKLVIFDYDKSLARLIGPVDGAEFSREAGGWLVPYDSKAQVVGQGQASFLDRTINKMRGLVIETAAAYEVIQNQAAQVAKDLGYKPGIHHPQPDHSYTGQIVQANASWAAQLSGINDEKGVAFITLHKQADLGQEVFKGDNLRVDYGLNREVKVRTTEVFRQQQEEREGLKSLADGKIEGAVVLNASAKDGQAYLGRVIDTGKHFVLQHVGRNQFVLHDLEKLKGSIQAGEIMDVKYKDGKGLIAGPQLAQDRGVSR
;
A
#
# COMPACT_ATOMS: atom_id res chain seq x y z
N MET A 1 -5.87 47.86 -11.12
CA MET A 1 -7.00 47.13 -11.75
C MET A 1 -6.40 46.10 -12.68
N ALA A 2 -6.85 44.84 -12.61
CA ALA A 2 -6.36 43.79 -13.50
C ALA A 2 -6.67 44.10 -14.97
N THR A 3 -5.73 43.73 -15.83
CA THR A 3 -5.91 43.78 -17.28
C THR A 3 -6.88 42.70 -17.75
N LYS A 4 -7.53 42.91 -18.90
CA LYS A 4 -8.42 41.92 -19.52
C LYS A 4 -7.73 40.57 -19.74
N ALA A 5 -6.43 40.57 -20.06
CA ALA A 5 -5.64 39.36 -20.23
C ALA A 5 -5.43 38.61 -18.91
N GLN A 6 -5.18 39.32 -17.80
CA GLN A 6 -5.04 38.69 -16.48
C GLN A 6 -6.36 38.08 -16.01
N VAL A 7 -7.48 38.77 -16.23
CA VAL A 7 -8.83 38.23 -15.95
C VAL A 7 -9.06 36.98 -16.79
N ALA A 8 -8.80 37.01 -18.09
CA ALA A 8 -8.97 35.83 -18.95
C ALA A 8 -8.10 34.64 -18.51
N ALA A 9 -6.84 34.88 -18.11
CA ALA A 9 -5.95 33.83 -17.60
C ALA A 9 -6.43 33.21 -16.27
N MET A 10 -6.96 34.03 -15.35
CA MET A 10 -7.56 33.53 -14.11
C MET A 10 -8.83 32.72 -14.37
N LEU A 11 -9.68 33.19 -15.30
CA LEU A 11 -10.96 32.58 -15.62
C LEU A 11 -10.86 31.35 -16.55
N ALA A 12 -9.72 31.11 -17.19
CA ALA A 12 -9.45 29.87 -17.91
C ALA A 12 -9.46 28.70 -16.92
N GLY A 13 -10.64 28.12 -16.70
CA GLY A 13 -10.89 27.04 -15.77
C GLY A 13 -10.27 25.72 -16.25
N GLY A 14 -9.80 24.94 -15.29
CA GLY A 14 -9.08 23.67 -15.46
C GLY A 14 -8.29 23.44 -14.18
N ASP A 15 -8.10 22.19 -13.77
CA ASP A 15 -7.20 21.82 -12.65
C ASP A 15 -7.73 22.00 -11.20
N GLY A 16 -9.04 22.12 -11.01
CA GLY A 16 -9.65 22.06 -9.66
C GLY A 16 -9.50 23.33 -8.82
N VAL A 17 -9.20 24.46 -9.48
CA VAL A 17 -9.23 25.82 -8.92
C VAL A 17 -10.12 26.69 -9.81
N SER A 18 -11.32 27.03 -9.33
CA SER A 18 -12.28 27.86 -10.05
C SER A 18 -12.14 29.32 -9.62
N VAL A 19 -11.99 30.22 -10.59
CA VAL A 19 -12.02 31.67 -10.35
C VAL A 19 -13.23 32.25 -11.07
N VAL A 20 -14.01 33.09 -10.40
CA VAL A 20 -15.14 33.81 -10.98
C VAL A 20 -15.01 35.28 -10.60
N GLN A 21 -15.19 36.19 -11.56
CA GLN A 21 -15.21 37.62 -11.26
C GLN A 21 -16.64 38.04 -10.86
N VAL A 22 -16.79 38.67 -9.69
CA VAL A 22 -18.06 39.17 -9.16
C VAL A 22 -17.91 40.66 -8.85
N GLY A 23 -18.35 41.50 -9.79
CA GLY A 23 -18.17 42.95 -9.72
C GLY A 23 -16.69 43.34 -9.73
N LYS A 24 -16.23 44.01 -8.67
CA LYS A 24 -14.83 44.42 -8.49
C LYS A 24 -13.98 43.36 -7.78
N ASN A 25 -14.57 42.24 -7.38
CA ASN A 25 -13.89 41.18 -6.63
C ASN A 25 -13.78 39.91 -7.46
N PHE A 26 -12.95 39.00 -6.98
CA PHE A 26 -12.85 37.63 -7.46
C PHE A 26 -13.32 36.67 -6.37
N GLN A 27 -14.01 35.62 -6.78
CA GLN A 27 -14.36 34.47 -5.97
C GLN A 27 -13.52 33.29 -6.43
N LEU A 28 -12.88 32.62 -5.48
CA LEU A 28 -11.98 31.50 -5.71
C LEU A 28 -12.51 30.28 -4.95
N GLY A 29 -12.81 29.21 -5.68
CA GLY A 29 -13.26 27.92 -5.13
C GLY A 29 -12.25 26.81 -5.42
N PHE A 30 -11.95 25.99 -4.42
CA PHE A 30 -11.13 24.80 -4.55
C PHE A 30 -11.42 23.85 -3.38
N LEU A 31 -11.25 22.54 -3.59
CA LEU A 31 -11.34 21.57 -2.48
C LEU A 31 -10.28 21.86 -1.42
N TYR A 32 -10.69 21.82 -0.14
CA TYR A 32 -9.83 22.12 0.99
C TYR A 32 -8.49 21.35 0.89
N SER A 33 -7.41 22.10 0.93
CA SER A 33 -6.04 21.61 1.02
C SER A 33 -5.27 22.61 1.87
N PRO A 34 -4.63 22.20 2.98
CA PRO A 34 -3.87 23.12 3.83
C PRO A 34 -2.85 23.95 3.03
N THR A 35 -2.20 23.33 2.04
CA THR A 35 -1.24 23.99 1.15
C THR A 35 -1.90 25.06 0.27
N LEU A 36 -3.04 24.75 -0.36
CA LEU A 36 -3.78 25.72 -1.16
C LEU A 36 -4.35 26.85 -0.28
N VAL A 37 -4.84 26.52 0.92
CA VAL A 37 -5.30 27.49 1.91
C VAL A 37 -4.17 28.44 2.32
N ASN A 38 -2.96 27.94 2.54
CA ASN A 38 -1.81 28.78 2.88
C ASN A 38 -1.43 29.72 1.72
N LYS A 39 -1.50 29.23 0.47
CA LYS A 39 -1.26 30.05 -0.73
C LYS A 39 -2.26 31.20 -0.85
N ILE A 40 -3.56 30.96 -0.66
CA ILE A 40 -4.57 32.04 -0.74
C ILE A 40 -4.52 32.99 0.47
N LYS A 41 -4.19 32.50 1.66
CA LYS A 41 -3.97 33.35 2.84
C LYS A 41 -2.81 34.34 2.64
N GLY A 42 -1.86 34.03 1.76
CA GLY A 42 -0.81 34.95 1.34
C GLY A 42 -1.27 36.08 0.41
N VAL A 43 -2.49 36.00 -0.13
CA VAL A 43 -3.04 37.05 -1.01
C VAL A 43 -3.63 38.19 -0.15
N PRO A 44 -3.20 39.45 -0.34
CA PRO A 44 -3.68 40.57 0.47
C PRO A 44 -5.20 40.69 0.46
N GLU A 45 -5.78 40.85 1.66
CA GLU A 45 -7.22 41.04 1.89
C GLU A 45 -8.12 39.87 1.45
N ALA A 46 -7.56 38.70 1.15
CA ALA A 46 -8.34 37.50 0.90
C ALA A 46 -9.12 37.09 2.16
N LYS A 47 -10.42 36.86 2.01
CA LYS A 47 -11.31 36.42 3.10
C LYS A 47 -12.13 35.22 2.65
N PHE A 48 -12.21 34.22 3.49
CA PHE A 48 -13.09 33.07 3.26
C PHE A 48 -14.53 33.44 3.60
N ASP A 49 -15.46 32.97 2.77
CA ASP A 49 -16.91 33.15 2.90
C ASP A 49 -17.52 31.77 3.20
N ASP A 50 -17.80 31.54 4.48
CA ASP A 50 -18.26 30.24 5.00
C ASP A 50 -19.62 29.82 4.40
N GLU A 51 -20.48 30.78 4.04
CA GLU A 51 -21.81 30.48 3.47
C GLU A 51 -21.71 29.93 2.05
N LYS A 52 -20.72 30.38 1.29
CA LYS A 52 -20.55 30.04 -0.12
C LYS A 52 -19.41 29.06 -0.38
N ASP A 53 -18.62 28.73 0.63
CA ASP A 53 -17.43 27.87 0.54
C ASP A 53 -16.43 28.38 -0.52
N VAL A 54 -16.20 29.70 -0.55
CA VAL A 54 -15.28 30.36 -1.49
C VAL A 54 -14.43 31.42 -0.81
N TRP A 55 -13.27 31.71 -1.40
CA TRP A 55 -12.43 32.84 -1.03
C TRP A 55 -12.80 34.08 -1.85
N ASN A 56 -13.18 35.16 -1.17
CA ASN A 56 -13.36 36.48 -1.77
C ASN A 56 -12.04 37.24 -1.76
N VAL A 57 -11.64 37.76 -2.91
CA VAL A 57 -10.40 38.51 -3.10
C VAL A 57 -10.70 39.85 -3.78
N PRO A 58 -10.29 40.99 -3.21
CA PRO A 58 -10.47 42.29 -3.84
C PRO A 58 -9.75 42.38 -5.18
N GLY A 59 -10.35 43.07 -6.15
CA GLY A 59 -9.72 43.25 -7.47
C GLY A 59 -8.44 44.11 -7.46
N ALA A 60 -8.15 44.77 -6.33
CA ALA A 60 -6.86 45.42 -6.09
C ALA A 60 -5.72 44.40 -5.92
N SER A 61 -6.02 43.19 -5.42
CA SER A 61 -5.07 42.10 -5.17
C SER A 61 -4.94 41.12 -6.35
N ALA A 62 -5.39 41.52 -7.55
CA ALA A 62 -5.51 40.62 -8.69
C ALA A 62 -4.18 40.02 -9.16
N ASP A 63 -3.06 40.74 -9.06
CA ASP A 63 -1.74 40.24 -9.44
C ASP A 63 -1.25 39.15 -8.47
N ALA A 64 -1.43 39.38 -7.16
CA ALA A 64 -1.13 38.40 -6.13
C ALA A 64 -2.04 37.16 -6.25
N LEU A 65 -3.32 37.36 -6.57
CA LEU A 65 -4.24 36.27 -6.85
C LEU A 65 -3.80 35.45 -8.06
N LEU A 66 -3.41 36.11 -9.17
CA LEU A 66 -2.96 35.42 -10.37
C LEU A 66 -1.73 34.55 -10.09
N ALA A 67 -0.76 35.07 -9.34
CA ALA A 67 0.42 34.31 -8.92
C ALA A 67 0.01 33.10 -8.06
N ALA A 68 -0.84 33.31 -7.05
CA ALA A 68 -1.34 32.24 -6.19
C ALA A 68 -2.11 31.17 -7.00
N VAL A 69 -3.00 31.57 -7.91
CA VAL A 69 -3.78 30.64 -8.75
C VAL A 69 -2.86 29.84 -9.67
N LYS A 70 -1.84 30.46 -10.27
CA LYS A 70 -0.84 29.75 -11.08
C LYS A 70 -0.13 28.69 -10.24
N ASP A 71 0.39 29.08 -9.09
CA ASP A 71 1.05 28.21 -8.13
C ASP A 71 0.16 27.05 -7.64
N MET A 72 -1.11 27.34 -7.39
CA MET A 72 -2.09 26.33 -6.97
C MET A 72 -2.39 25.34 -8.10
N ARG A 73 -2.48 25.82 -9.35
CA ARG A 73 -2.69 24.98 -10.52
C ARG A 73 -1.46 24.14 -10.83
N GLU A 74 -0.26 24.69 -10.73
CA GLU A 74 1.00 23.95 -10.87
C GLU A 74 1.14 22.88 -9.78
N PHE A 75 0.83 23.21 -8.52
CA PHE A 75 0.76 22.24 -7.43
C PHE A 75 -0.21 21.10 -7.77
N ARG A 76 -1.44 21.43 -8.24
CA ARG A 76 -2.45 20.46 -8.70
C ARG A 76 -1.99 19.55 -9.85
N GLN A 77 -1.15 20.06 -10.74
CA GLN A 77 -0.56 19.28 -11.83
C GLN A 77 0.56 18.35 -11.32
N GLN A 78 1.18 18.68 -10.19
CA GLN A 78 2.21 17.88 -9.51
C GLN A 78 1.65 16.88 -8.49
N ASP A 79 0.35 16.94 -8.16
CA ASP A 79 -0.34 16.12 -7.14
C ASP A 79 -0.52 14.62 -7.52
N GLY A 80 0.41 14.04 -8.27
CA GLY A 80 0.49 12.60 -8.52
C GLY A 80 -0.61 12.00 -9.41
N VAL A 81 -1.64 12.75 -9.81
CA VAL A 81 -2.68 12.31 -10.75
C VAL A 81 -2.65 13.16 -12.02
N GLN A 82 -2.02 12.60 -13.07
CA GLN A 82 -1.88 13.22 -14.39
C GLN A 82 -3.03 12.77 -15.30
N LEU A 83 -3.45 13.67 -16.18
CA LEU A 83 -4.46 13.40 -17.20
C LEU A 83 -3.83 13.59 -18.57
N LYS A 84 -4.08 12.64 -19.47
CA LYS A 84 -3.65 12.72 -20.86
C LYS A 84 -4.82 12.37 -21.77
N ASP A 85 -5.17 13.29 -22.67
CA ASP A 85 -6.15 13.00 -23.70
C ASP A 85 -5.58 12.01 -24.72
N THR A 86 -6.40 11.04 -25.10
CA THR A 86 -6.09 10.04 -26.14
C THR A 86 -7.24 9.99 -27.15
N PRO A 87 -7.04 9.43 -28.36
CA PRO A 87 -8.14 9.26 -29.31
C PRO A 87 -9.33 8.44 -28.78
N ARG A 88 -9.09 7.60 -27.76
CA ARG A 88 -10.09 6.67 -27.21
C ARG A 88 -10.74 7.17 -25.92
N GLY A 89 -10.24 8.23 -25.30
CA GLY A 89 -10.68 8.66 -23.97
C GLY A 89 -9.61 9.44 -23.21
N LYS A 90 -9.83 9.61 -21.91
CA LYS A 90 -8.87 10.22 -20.98
C LYS A 90 -8.07 9.14 -20.27
N LEU A 91 -6.74 9.24 -20.36
CA LEU A 91 -5.82 8.41 -19.60
C LEU A 91 -5.49 9.10 -18.28
N VAL A 92 -5.79 8.42 -17.16
CA VAL A 92 -5.52 8.86 -15.79
C VAL A 92 -4.29 8.11 -15.28
N ILE A 93 -3.19 8.82 -15.07
CA ILE A 93 -1.89 8.24 -14.67
C ILE A 93 -1.60 8.68 -13.23
N PHE A 94 -1.24 7.73 -12.38
CA PHE A 94 -0.80 7.99 -11.01
C PHE A 94 0.13 6.89 -10.53
N ASP A 95 0.99 7.20 -9.55
CA ASP A 95 1.79 6.19 -8.87
C ASP A 95 0.86 5.18 -8.22
N TYR A 96 1.02 3.90 -8.59
CA TYR A 96 0.07 2.87 -8.20
C TYR A 96 -0.18 2.88 -6.68
N ASP A 97 -1.41 3.19 -6.33
CA ASP A 97 -1.91 3.28 -4.97
C ASP A 97 -3.27 2.58 -4.93
N LYS A 98 -3.44 1.60 -4.05
CA LYS A 98 -4.67 0.79 -3.98
C LYS A 98 -5.90 1.64 -3.69
N SER A 99 -5.76 2.71 -2.90
CA SER A 99 -6.88 3.61 -2.57
C SER A 99 -7.30 4.42 -3.80
N LEU A 100 -6.35 4.91 -4.58
CA LEU A 100 -6.63 5.62 -5.85
C LEU A 100 -7.21 4.68 -6.91
N ALA A 101 -6.69 3.45 -7.02
CA ALA A 101 -7.20 2.43 -7.92
C ALA A 101 -8.67 2.05 -7.60
N ARG A 102 -9.04 2.00 -6.31
CA ARG A 102 -10.43 1.75 -5.87
C ARG A 102 -11.39 2.89 -6.22
N LEU A 103 -10.91 4.12 -6.42
CA LEU A 103 -11.75 5.24 -6.83
C LEU A 103 -12.02 5.24 -8.34
N ILE A 104 -11.02 4.92 -9.15
CA ILE A 104 -11.14 4.95 -10.61
C ILE A 104 -11.71 3.66 -11.19
N GLY A 105 -11.44 2.49 -10.59
CA GLY A 105 -11.91 1.19 -11.09
C GLY A 105 -13.44 1.06 -11.25
N PRO A 106 -14.27 1.67 -10.39
CA PRO A 106 -15.73 1.69 -10.58
C PRO A 106 -16.25 2.66 -11.66
N VAL A 107 -15.39 3.48 -12.28
CA VAL A 107 -15.80 4.39 -13.37
C VAL A 107 -16.19 3.55 -14.58
N ASP A 108 -17.37 3.81 -15.14
CA ASP A 108 -17.92 3.06 -16.28
C ASP A 108 -16.94 3.05 -17.48
N GLY A 109 -16.63 1.85 -17.99
CA GLY A 109 -15.66 1.63 -19.06
C GLY A 109 -14.19 1.86 -18.71
N ALA A 110 -13.83 2.15 -17.45
CA ALA A 110 -12.45 2.37 -17.06
C ALA A 110 -11.64 1.06 -17.08
N GLU A 111 -10.53 1.06 -17.82
CA GLU A 111 -9.65 -0.10 -17.93
C GLU A 111 -8.19 0.28 -17.64
N PHE A 112 -7.49 -0.54 -16.87
CA PHE A 112 -6.07 -0.32 -16.61
C PHE A 112 -5.22 -0.77 -17.81
N SER A 113 -4.52 0.18 -18.43
CA SER A 113 -3.53 -0.08 -19.47
C SER A 113 -2.15 -0.22 -18.87
N ARG A 114 -1.59 -1.44 -18.92
CA ARG A 114 -0.21 -1.71 -18.50
C ARG A 114 0.81 -0.97 -19.35
N GLU A 115 0.57 -0.89 -20.66
CA GLU A 115 1.46 -0.21 -21.61
C GLU A 115 1.54 1.29 -21.32
N ALA A 116 0.39 1.91 -21.06
CA ALA A 116 0.32 3.34 -20.78
C ALA A 116 0.58 3.69 -19.30
N GLY A 117 0.69 2.69 -18.42
CA GLY A 117 0.90 2.88 -16.99
C GLY A 117 -0.25 3.62 -16.29
N GLY A 118 -1.50 3.49 -16.77
CA GLY A 118 -2.61 4.29 -16.27
C GLY A 118 -3.98 3.71 -16.63
N TRP A 119 -5.04 4.36 -16.11
CA TRP A 119 -6.43 3.98 -16.35
C TRP A 119 -7.01 4.75 -17.53
N LEU A 120 -7.42 4.05 -18.58
CA LEU A 120 -8.10 4.64 -19.72
C LEU A 120 -9.60 4.71 -19.44
N VAL A 121 -10.17 5.91 -19.49
CA VAL A 121 -11.61 6.15 -19.35
C VAL A 121 -12.17 6.63 -20.69
N PRO A 122 -13.01 5.83 -21.38
CA PRO A 122 -13.57 6.18 -22.68
C PRO A 122 -14.45 7.44 -22.67
N TYR A 123 -14.45 8.21 -23.77
CA TYR A 123 -15.27 9.44 -23.90
C TYR A 123 -16.77 9.15 -23.93
N ASP A 124 -17.16 7.98 -24.45
CA ASP A 124 -18.54 7.50 -24.52
C ASP A 124 -19.05 6.93 -23.19
N SER A 125 -18.20 6.87 -22.15
CA SER A 125 -18.65 6.47 -20.82
C SER A 125 -19.68 7.45 -20.26
N LYS A 126 -20.72 6.92 -19.62
CA LYS A 126 -21.72 7.74 -18.92
C LYS A 126 -21.09 8.59 -17.81
N ALA A 127 -19.88 8.24 -17.38
CA ALA A 127 -19.11 8.96 -16.39
C ALA A 127 -18.58 10.32 -16.88
N GLN A 128 -18.49 10.56 -18.19
CA GLN A 128 -18.02 11.82 -18.78
C GLN A 128 -19.15 12.77 -19.22
N VAL A 129 -20.40 12.32 -19.21
CA VAL A 129 -21.54 13.15 -19.62
C VAL A 129 -21.85 14.18 -18.54
N VAL A 130 -21.74 15.47 -18.91
CA VAL A 130 -22.04 16.63 -18.06
C VAL A 130 -23.49 17.05 -18.28
N GLY A 131 -24.30 17.06 -17.21
CA GLY A 131 -25.55 17.84 -17.18
C GLY A 131 -25.22 19.32 -17.01
N GLN A 132 -26.01 20.24 -17.61
CA GLN A 132 -25.79 21.69 -17.59
C GLN A 132 -25.35 22.18 -16.19
N GLY A 133 -24.06 22.49 -16.02
CA GLY A 133 -23.49 23.05 -14.79
C GLY A 133 -22.93 22.07 -13.75
N GLN A 134 -22.91 20.76 -13.97
CA GLN A 134 -22.34 19.78 -13.01
C GLN A 134 -21.03 19.17 -13.51
N ALA A 135 -20.00 19.10 -12.64
CA ALA A 135 -18.78 18.35 -12.94
C ALA A 135 -19.12 16.89 -13.30
N SER A 136 -18.43 16.29 -14.27
CA SER A 136 -18.67 14.90 -14.64
C SER A 136 -18.36 13.95 -13.46
N PHE A 137 -18.85 12.71 -13.50
CA PHE A 137 -18.48 11.73 -12.48
C PHE A 137 -16.96 11.51 -12.47
N LEU A 138 -16.34 11.46 -13.65
CA LEU A 138 -14.89 11.37 -13.80
C LEU A 138 -14.17 12.56 -13.13
N ASP A 139 -14.64 13.79 -13.34
CA ASP A 139 -14.03 14.98 -12.71
C ASP A 139 -14.13 14.93 -11.18
N ARG A 140 -15.28 14.51 -10.64
CA ARG A 140 -15.45 14.31 -9.19
C ARG A 140 -14.50 13.23 -8.68
N THR A 141 -14.34 12.13 -9.40
CA THR A 141 -13.43 11.04 -9.04
C THR A 141 -11.97 11.50 -9.06
N ILE A 142 -11.53 12.18 -10.12
CA ILE A 142 -10.18 12.75 -10.22
C ILE A 142 -9.92 13.75 -9.09
N ASN A 143 -10.89 14.61 -8.80
CA ASN A 143 -10.76 15.58 -7.71
C ASN A 143 -10.66 14.90 -6.34
N LYS A 144 -11.41 13.83 -6.09
CA LYS A 144 -11.27 12.99 -4.89
C LYS A 144 -9.90 12.33 -4.82
N MET A 145 -9.42 11.77 -5.93
CA MET A 145 -8.09 11.15 -6.01
C MET A 145 -6.99 12.15 -5.67
N ARG A 146 -7.03 13.36 -6.25
CA ARG A 146 -6.08 14.44 -5.93
C ARG A 146 -6.15 14.85 -4.46
N GLY A 147 -7.36 14.95 -3.89
CA GLY A 147 -7.56 15.18 -2.46
C GLY A 147 -6.86 14.12 -1.61
N LEU A 148 -7.06 12.84 -1.92
CA LEU A 148 -6.38 11.74 -1.22
C LEU A 148 -4.86 11.79 -1.34
N VAL A 149 -4.32 12.17 -2.51
CA VAL A 149 -2.86 12.32 -2.67
C VAL A 149 -2.32 13.40 -1.74
N ILE A 150 -2.96 14.57 -1.70
CA ILE A 150 -2.58 15.68 -0.82
C ILE A 150 -2.65 15.25 0.65
N GLU A 151 -3.76 14.64 1.07
CA GLU A 151 -3.95 14.16 2.44
C GLU A 151 -2.89 13.12 2.82
N THR A 152 -2.58 12.19 1.91
CA THR A 152 -1.58 11.15 2.11
C THR A 152 -0.16 11.73 2.20
N ALA A 153 0.15 12.77 1.40
CA ALA A 153 1.43 13.46 1.45
C ALA A 153 1.59 14.26 2.76
N ALA A 154 0.56 14.97 3.19
CA ALA A 154 0.58 15.67 4.48
C ALA A 154 0.73 14.68 5.65
N ALA A 155 -0.01 13.57 5.63
CA ALA A 155 0.13 12.50 6.61
C ALA A 155 1.51 11.84 6.58
N TYR A 156 2.17 11.78 5.42
CA TYR A 156 3.53 11.28 5.29
C TYR A 156 4.54 12.18 6.00
N GLU A 157 4.47 13.50 5.80
CA GLU A 157 5.37 14.43 6.48
C GLU A 157 5.22 14.36 8.01
N VAL A 158 3.97 14.30 8.50
CA VAL A 158 3.68 14.15 9.92
C VAL A 158 4.25 12.84 10.47
N ILE A 159 4.03 11.71 9.80
CA ILE A 159 4.54 10.41 10.28
C ILE A 159 6.06 10.37 10.26
N GLN A 160 6.69 10.95 9.24
CA GLN A 160 8.14 10.98 9.09
C GLN A 160 8.79 11.78 10.23
N ASN A 161 8.23 12.95 10.55
CA ASN A 161 8.72 13.79 11.66
C ASN A 161 8.54 13.10 13.02
N GLN A 162 7.38 12.47 13.26
CA GLN A 162 7.12 11.73 14.48
C GLN A 162 8.04 10.51 14.62
N ALA A 163 8.24 9.75 13.55
CA ALA A 163 9.20 8.65 13.49
C ALA A 163 10.63 9.10 13.78
N ALA A 164 11.05 10.22 13.17
CA ALA A 164 12.37 10.80 13.41
C ALA A 164 12.56 11.19 14.88
N GLN A 165 11.51 11.71 15.53
CA GLN A 165 11.56 12.03 16.95
C GLN A 165 11.73 10.78 17.81
N VAL A 166 11.01 9.69 17.51
CA VAL A 166 11.19 8.41 18.23
C VAL A 166 12.64 7.93 18.17
N ALA A 167 13.28 7.97 16.99
CA ALA A 167 14.69 7.59 16.88
C ALA A 167 15.60 8.44 17.78
N LYS A 168 15.36 9.76 17.84
CA LYS A 168 16.13 10.68 18.70
C LYS A 168 15.91 10.40 20.18
N ASP A 169 14.67 10.13 20.59
CA ASP A 169 14.33 9.81 21.98
C ASP A 169 15.01 8.52 22.44
N LEU A 170 15.28 7.60 21.51
CA LEU A 170 16.08 6.39 21.74
C LEU A 170 17.60 6.65 21.75
N GLY A 171 18.06 7.86 21.43
CA GLY A 171 19.49 8.20 21.35
C GLY A 171 20.15 7.90 19.99
N TYR A 172 19.37 7.66 18.93
CA TYR A 172 19.87 7.31 17.61
C TYR A 172 19.53 8.36 16.54
N LYS A 173 20.31 8.37 15.45
CA LYS A 173 19.96 9.11 14.24
C LYS A 173 18.86 8.35 13.48
N PRO A 174 17.85 9.04 12.92
CA PRO A 174 16.79 8.39 12.16
C PRO A 174 17.28 7.92 10.78
N GLY A 175 17.12 6.64 10.49
CA GLY A 175 17.31 6.01 9.17
C GLY A 175 15.97 5.65 8.54
N ILE A 176 15.25 6.66 8.03
CA ILE A 176 13.90 6.48 7.48
C ILE A 176 13.97 6.02 6.03
N HIS A 177 13.23 4.96 5.71
CA HIS A 177 13.18 4.40 4.36
C HIS A 177 11.78 3.85 4.02
N HIS A 178 11.55 3.65 2.72
CA HIS A 178 10.38 2.95 2.21
C HIS A 178 10.65 1.44 2.09
N PRO A 179 9.61 0.61 2.20
CA PRO A 179 9.73 -0.81 2.00
C PRO A 179 10.19 -1.14 0.58
N GLN A 180 11.11 -2.09 0.47
CA GLN A 180 11.62 -2.60 -0.80
C GLN A 180 10.90 -3.90 -1.19
N PRO A 181 10.68 -4.15 -2.50
CA PRO A 181 10.22 -5.46 -2.96
C PRO A 181 11.19 -6.57 -2.57
N ASP A 182 10.66 -7.75 -2.29
CA ASP A 182 11.41 -8.93 -1.84
C ASP A 182 12.15 -8.74 -0.50
N HIS A 183 11.60 -7.90 0.38
CA HIS A 183 12.15 -7.66 1.70
C HIS A 183 11.10 -7.84 2.81
N SER A 184 11.59 -8.16 3.99
CA SER A 184 10.77 -8.36 5.19
C SER A 184 11.24 -7.44 6.30
N TYR A 185 10.30 -6.74 6.93
CA TYR A 185 10.57 -5.81 8.02
C TYR A 185 9.93 -6.35 9.30
N THR A 186 10.70 -6.49 10.37
CA THR A 186 10.22 -7.02 11.65
C THR A 186 10.50 -6.00 12.75
N GLY A 187 9.53 -5.81 13.65
CA GLY A 187 9.66 -4.89 14.77
C GLY A 187 8.34 -4.19 15.09
N GLN A 188 8.42 -3.23 16.02
CA GLN A 188 7.25 -2.52 16.53
C GLN A 188 6.85 -1.34 15.66
N ILE A 189 5.54 -1.14 15.47
CA ILE A 189 4.98 0.12 14.97
C ILE A 189 5.15 1.18 16.06
N VAL A 190 6.04 2.13 15.84
CA VAL A 190 6.33 3.20 16.80
C VAL A 190 5.40 4.39 16.67
N GLN A 191 4.79 4.55 15.49
CA GLN A 191 3.77 5.57 15.23
C GLN A 191 2.87 5.13 14.06
N ALA A 192 1.59 5.51 14.09
CA ALA A 192 0.67 5.28 12.98
C ALA A 192 -0.33 6.44 12.87
N ASN A 193 -0.81 6.67 11.65
CA ASN A 193 -1.98 7.49 11.34
C ASN A 193 -2.86 6.76 10.30
N ALA A 194 -3.90 7.43 9.80
CA ALA A 194 -4.86 6.85 8.86
C ALA A 194 -4.24 6.39 7.52
N SER A 195 -3.12 6.99 7.10
CA SER A 195 -2.51 6.71 5.80
C SER A 195 -1.19 5.93 5.90
N TRP A 196 -0.49 6.05 7.02
CA TRP A 196 0.87 5.53 7.19
C TRP A 196 1.11 4.91 8.56
N ALA A 197 2.00 3.92 8.59
CA ALA A 197 2.55 3.32 9.80
C ALA A 197 4.09 3.34 9.74
N ALA A 198 4.72 3.75 10.83
CA ALA A 198 6.17 3.77 11.00
C ALA A 198 6.60 2.58 11.88
N GLN A 199 7.38 1.67 11.30
CA GLN A 199 7.91 0.50 11.98
C GLN A 199 9.39 0.69 12.32
N LEU A 200 9.77 0.54 13.58
CA LEU A 200 11.17 0.40 13.98
C LEU A 200 11.65 -0.99 13.56
N SER A 201 12.35 -1.07 12.42
CA SER A 201 12.72 -2.32 11.75
C SER A 201 14.16 -2.77 12.05
N GLY A 202 14.94 -1.94 12.75
CA GLY A 202 16.24 -2.35 13.29
C GLY A 202 16.99 -1.21 13.96
N ILE A 203 18.04 -1.56 14.71
CA ILE A 203 18.98 -0.61 15.32
C ILE A 203 20.39 -1.05 14.92
N ASN A 204 21.24 -0.09 14.55
CA ASN A 204 22.66 -0.30 14.35
C ASN A 204 23.44 0.56 15.33
N ASP A 205 23.88 -0.06 16.43
CA ASP A 205 24.60 0.60 17.51
C ASP A 205 25.94 1.18 17.07
N GLU A 206 26.68 0.45 16.22
CA GLU A 206 27.99 0.89 15.71
C GLU A 206 27.87 2.22 14.94
N LYS A 207 26.78 2.40 14.20
CA LYS A 207 26.52 3.60 13.40
C LYS A 207 25.68 4.64 14.15
N GLY A 208 25.12 4.28 15.31
CA GLY A 208 24.16 5.11 16.04
C GLY A 208 22.93 5.43 15.20
N VAL A 209 22.38 4.47 14.45
CA VAL A 209 21.21 4.66 13.57
C VAL A 209 20.06 3.72 13.96
N ALA A 210 18.85 4.27 14.07
CA ALA A 210 17.62 3.50 14.17
C ALA A 210 16.92 3.47 12.80
N PHE A 211 16.73 2.28 12.24
CA PHE A 211 16.07 2.09 10.95
C PHE A 211 14.57 2.07 11.14
N ILE A 212 13.88 2.99 10.46
CA ILE A 212 12.42 3.09 10.49
C ILE A 212 11.88 2.94 9.08
N THR A 213 10.97 1.98 8.91
CA THR A 213 10.29 1.72 7.63
C THR A 213 8.91 2.36 7.64
N LEU A 214 8.57 3.13 6.60
CA LEU A 214 7.25 3.76 6.46
C LEU A 214 6.36 2.97 5.51
N HIS A 215 5.28 2.40 6.03
CA HIS A 215 4.31 1.59 5.32
C HIS A 215 3.04 2.40 5.04
N LYS A 216 2.50 2.30 3.82
CA LYS A 216 1.14 2.79 3.54
C LYS A 216 0.11 1.83 4.15
N GLN A 217 -0.82 2.34 4.96
CA GLN A 217 -1.89 1.53 5.58
C GLN A 217 -2.71 0.76 4.53
N ALA A 218 -3.03 1.42 3.41
CA ALA A 218 -3.79 0.82 2.31
C ALA A 218 -3.10 -0.40 1.67
N ASP A 219 -1.77 -0.48 1.76
CA ASP A 219 -1.00 -1.57 1.17
C ASP A 219 -0.93 -2.80 2.06
N LEU A 220 -0.99 -2.61 3.39
CA LEU A 220 -0.85 -3.65 4.42
C LEU A 220 -1.98 -4.68 4.42
N GLY A 221 -3.13 -4.36 3.82
CA GLY A 221 -4.30 -5.24 3.76
C GLY A 221 -5.08 -5.34 5.09
N GLN A 222 -4.53 -4.80 6.17
CA GLN A 222 -5.17 -4.59 7.47
C GLN A 222 -4.60 -3.32 8.11
N GLU A 223 -5.38 -2.68 8.98
CA GLU A 223 -4.88 -1.55 9.76
C GLU A 223 -3.90 -2.03 10.83
N VAL A 224 -2.84 -1.24 11.04
CA VAL A 224 -1.87 -1.46 12.11
C VAL A 224 -1.76 -0.21 12.99
N PHE A 225 -1.50 -0.41 14.27
CA PHE A 225 -1.53 0.63 15.28
C PHE A 225 -0.21 0.74 16.03
N LYS A 226 0.02 1.91 16.63
CA LYS A 226 1.18 2.13 17.50
C LYS A 226 1.19 1.09 18.63
N GLY A 227 2.33 0.45 18.82
CA GLY A 227 2.53 -0.60 19.81
C GLY A 227 2.52 -2.01 19.21
N ASP A 228 1.91 -2.20 18.03
CA ASP A 228 1.87 -3.49 17.37
C ASP A 228 3.28 -3.96 17.04
N ASN A 229 3.62 -5.17 17.48
CA ASN A 229 4.86 -5.83 17.08
C ASN A 229 4.52 -6.81 15.96
N LEU A 230 5.06 -6.55 14.76
CA LEU A 230 4.69 -7.30 13.57
C LEU A 230 5.87 -7.53 12.61
N ARG A 231 5.65 -8.42 11.66
CA ARG A 231 6.46 -8.63 10.46
C ARG A 231 5.64 -8.26 9.23
N VAL A 232 6.20 -7.44 8.35
CA VAL A 232 5.64 -7.09 7.05
C VAL A 232 6.52 -7.68 5.95
N ASP A 233 5.98 -8.62 5.19
CA ASP A 233 6.65 -9.22 4.03
C ASP A 233 6.17 -8.56 2.73
N TYR A 234 7.09 -8.03 1.94
CA TYR A 234 6.81 -7.46 0.61
C TYR A 234 7.28 -8.42 -0.48
N GLY A 235 6.36 -9.15 -1.11
CA GLY A 235 6.68 -10.06 -2.21
C GLY A 235 6.98 -9.32 -3.53
N LEU A 236 7.64 -10.01 -4.47
CA LEU A 236 7.95 -9.49 -5.82
C LEU A 236 6.71 -9.00 -6.59
N ASN A 237 5.54 -9.60 -6.33
CA ASN A 237 4.28 -9.25 -6.97
C ASN A 237 3.51 -8.12 -6.25
N ARG A 238 4.17 -7.37 -5.35
CA ARG A 238 3.54 -6.38 -4.46
C ARG A 238 2.46 -6.98 -3.54
N GLU A 239 2.50 -8.29 -3.34
CA GLU A 239 1.72 -8.94 -2.29
C GLU A 239 2.36 -8.55 -0.94
N VAL A 240 1.55 -7.99 -0.04
CA VAL A 240 1.99 -7.60 1.30
C VAL A 240 1.34 -8.53 2.30
N LYS A 241 2.13 -9.12 3.19
CA LYS A 241 1.63 -9.97 4.29
C LYS A 241 2.06 -9.38 5.61
N VAL A 242 1.10 -9.17 6.50
CA VAL A 242 1.34 -8.71 7.86
C VAL A 242 1.09 -9.85 8.84
N ARG A 243 2.03 -10.09 9.75
CA ARG A 243 1.97 -11.14 10.78
C ARG A 243 2.35 -10.56 12.12
N THR A 244 1.66 -10.89 13.20
CA THR A 244 2.09 -10.45 14.53
C THR A 244 3.39 -11.17 14.93
N THR A 245 4.27 -10.48 15.66
CA THR A 245 5.55 -11.04 16.10
C THR A 245 5.35 -12.17 17.10
N GLU A 246 4.22 -12.20 17.83
CA GLU A 246 3.89 -13.33 18.69
C GLU A 246 3.62 -14.60 17.87
N VAL A 247 2.81 -14.52 16.81
CA VAL A 247 2.58 -15.66 15.91
C VAL A 247 3.89 -16.07 15.26
N PHE A 248 4.73 -15.12 14.85
CA PHE A 248 6.06 -15.43 14.32
C PHE A 248 6.97 -16.11 15.36
N ARG A 249 7.00 -15.62 16.61
CA ARG A 249 7.77 -16.23 17.70
C ARG A 249 7.29 -17.65 17.97
N GLN A 250 5.98 -17.86 18.09
CA GLN A 250 5.38 -19.18 18.25
C GLN A 250 5.76 -20.10 17.09
N GLN A 251 5.70 -19.61 15.84
CA GLN A 251 6.12 -20.36 14.66
C GLN A 251 7.62 -20.71 14.67
N GLN A 252 8.50 -19.82 15.15
CA GLN A 252 9.94 -20.09 15.28
C GLN A 252 10.23 -21.09 16.41
N GLU A 253 9.61 -20.93 17.57
CA GLU A 253 9.74 -21.87 18.69
C GLU A 253 9.25 -23.27 18.30
N GLU A 254 8.11 -23.36 17.63
CA GLU A 254 7.58 -24.61 17.10
C GLU A 254 8.53 -25.23 16.06
N ARG A 255 9.11 -24.41 15.18
CA ARG A 255 10.11 -24.85 14.20
C ARG A 255 11.36 -25.44 14.85
N GLU A 256 11.94 -24.74 15.80
CA GLU A 256 13.14 -25.20 16.50
C GLU A 256 12.83 -26.44 17.37
N GLY A 257 11.64 -26.50 17.97
CA GLY A 257 11.16 -27.70 18.67
C GLY A 257 11.07 -28.92 17.74
N LEU A 258 10.48 -28.77 16.56
CA LEU A 258 10.39 -29.86 15.56
C LEU A 258 11.77 -30.23 14.98
N LYS A 259 12.68 -29.28 14.80
CA LYS A 259 14.07 -29.59 14.39
C LYS A 259 14.81 -30.38 15.45
N SER A 260 14.74 -29.94 16.71
CA SER A 260 15.33 -30.66 17.83
C SER A 260 14.76 -32.08 17.95
N LEU A 261 13.46 -32.25 17.69
CA LEU A 261 12.85 -33.58 17.61
C LEU A 261 13.45 -34.43 16.49
N ALA A 262 13.70 -33.87 15.30
CA ALA A 262 14.34 -34.58 14.19
C ALA A 262 15.75 -35.07 14.57
N ASP A 263 16.55 -34.21 15.18
CA ASP A 263 17.90 -34.53 15.67
C ASP A 263 17.88 -35.64 16.74
N GLY A 264 16.87 -35.63 17.61
CA GLY A 264 16.66 -36.70 18.60
C GLY A 264 16.19 -38.03 18.00
N LYS A 265 15.63 -38.03 16.78
CA LYS A 265 15.19 -39.26 16.08
C LYS A 265 16.32 -39.88 15.27
N ILE A 266 17.15 -39.07 14.60
CA ILE A 266 18.24 -39.52 13.74
C ILE A 266 19.43 -38.58 13.94
N GLU A 267 20.58 -39.13 14.33
CA GLU A 267 21.82 -38.38 14.43
C GLU A 267 22.22 -37.82 13.05
N GLY A 268 22.50 -36.51 12.98
CA GLY A 268 22.81 -35.82 11.72
C GLY A 268 21.58 -35.63 10.81
N ALA A 269 20.39 -35.47 11.41
CA ALA A 269 19.18 -35.12 10.69
C ALA A 269 19.35 -33.79 9.93
N VAL A 270 18.83 -33.73 8.71
CA VAL A 270 18.74 -32.51 7.91
C VAL A 270 17.27 -32.15 7.77
N VAL A 271 16.89 -31.02 8.34
CA VAL A 271 15.52 -30.50 8.26
C VAL A 271 15.44 -29.41 7.20
N LEU A 272 14.69 -29.69 6.13
CA LEU A 272 14.46 -28.76 5.03
C LEU A 272 13.04 -28.20 5.09
N ASN A 273 12.86 -26.97 4.63
CA ASN A 273 11.51 -26.45 4.40
C ASN A 273 10.94 -27.02 3.11
N ALA A 274 9.66 -27.41 3.14
CA ALA A 274 8.97 -27.88 1.94
C ALA A 274 8.96 -26.79 0.85
N SER A 275 9.42 -27.15 -0.34
CA SER A 275 9.28 -26.31 -1.53
C SER A 275 7.84 -26.42 -2.03
N ALA A 276 7.11 -25.32 -2.00
CA ALA A 276 5.73 -25.25 -2.51
C ALA A 276 5.66 -25.08 -4.04
N LYS A 277 6.72 -25.41 -4.77
CA LYS A 277 6.75 -25.35 -6.24
C LYS A 277 5.93 -26.49 -6.85
N ASP A 278 5.29 -26.22 -7.98
CA ASP A 278 4.44 -27.19 -8.67
C ASP A 278 5.21 -28.45 -9.07
N GLY A 279 4.60 -29.59 -8.81
CA GLY A 279 5.18 -30.90 -9.11
C GLY A 279 6.11 -31.44 -8.02
N GLN A 280 6.46 -30.64 -7.01
CA GLN A 280 7.23 -31.12 -5.87
C GLN A 280 6.40 -32.11 -5.06
N ALA A 281 6.99 -33.26 -4.73
CA ALA A 281 6.34 -34.30 -3.94
C ALA A 281 7.22 -34.79 -2.77
N TYR A 282 6.58 -35.19 -1.68
CA TYR A 282 7.23 -35.69 -0.48
C TYR A 282 6.44 -36.88 0.07
N LEU A 283 7.04 -38.07 0.00
CA LEU A 283 6.50 -39.31 0.53
C LEU A 283 7.29 -39.71 1.78
N GLY A 284 6.60 -39.99 2.87
CA GLY A 284 7.27 -40.24 4.13
C GLY A 284 6.34 -40.33 5.32
N ARG A 285 6.89 -40.75 6.46
CA ARG A 285 6.15 -40.85 7.71
C ARG A 285 6.11 -39.49 8.40
N VAL A 286 4.92 -39.08 8.85
CA VAL A 286 4.75 -37.93 9.72
C VAL A 286 5.32 -38.27 11.09
N ILE A 287 6.27 -37.47 11.56
CA ILE A 287 6.94 -37.67 12.84
C ILE A 287 6.17 -36.98 13.94
N ASP A 288 5.80 -35.72 13.72
CA ASP A 288 5.03 -34.92 14.65
C ASP A 288 4.32 -33.75 13.94
N THR A 289 3.30 -33.22 14.58
CA THR A 289 2.47 -32.11 14.09
C THR A 289 2.39 -31.04 15.17
N GLY A 290 2.83 -29.82 14.84
CA GLY A 290 2.58 -28.65 15.66
C GLY A 290 1.32 -27.90 15.21
N LYS A 291 1.18 -26.65 15.67
CA LYS A 291 0.04 -25.79 15.33
C LYS A 291 0.14 -25.23 13.91
N HIS A 292 1.36 -24.96 13.42
CA HIS A 292 1.61 -24.34 12.13
C HIS A 292 2.40 -25.23 11.18
N PHE A 293 3.12 -26.22 11.71
CA PHE A 293 3.99 -27.06 10.90
C PHE A 293 3.74 -28.55 11.13
N VAL A 294 4.05 -29.34 10.10
CA VAL A 294 4.21 -30.79 10.23
C VAL A 294 5.61 -31.20 9.81
N LEU A 295 6.22 -32.09 10.59
CA LEU A 295 7.52 -32.67 10.32
C LEU A 295 7.35 -34.06 9.70
N GLN A 296 7.79 -34.22 8.45
CA GLN A 296 7.73 -35.48 7.71
C GLN A 296 9.14 -36.04 7.51
N HIS A 297 9.36 -37.32 7.81
CA HIS A 297 10.60 -38.03 7.51
C HIS A 297 10.50 -38.67 6.12
N VAL A 298 11.32 -38.19 5.17
CA VAL A 298 11.20 -38.50 3.72
C VAL A 298 12.34 -39.37 3.17
N GLY A 299 13.35 -39.67 3.98
CA GLY A 299 14.52 -40.44 3.55
C GLY A 299 15.55 -40.56 4.65
N ARG A 300 16.64 -41.30 4.40
CA ARG A 300 17.59 -41.84 5.41
C ARG A 300 17.94 -40.91 6.59
N ASN A 301 18.15 -39.62 6.35
CA ASN A 301 18.42 -38.61 7.37
C ASN A 301 17.72 -37.27 7.05
N GLN A 302 16.69 -37.29 6.21
CA GLN A 302 16.06 -36.08 5.71
C GLN A 302 14.65 -35.94 6.23
N PHE A 303 14.39 -34.78 6.80
CA PHE A 303 13.08 -34.36 7.25
C PHE A 303 12.65 -33.13 6.47
N VAL A 304 11.36 -33.04 6.20
CA VAL A 304 10.75 -31.91 5.51
C VAL A 304 9.71 -31.32 6.44
N LEU A 305 9.83 -30.02 6.65
CA LEU A 305 8.90 -29.23 7.42
C LEU A 305 7.91 -28.57 6.47
N HIS A 306 6.64 -28.94 6.58
CA HIS A 306 5.57 -28.37 5.79
C HIS A 306 4.78 -27.35 6.61
N ASP A 307 4.39 -26.27 5.96
CA ASP A 307 3.44 -25.28 6.48
C ASP A 307 2.01 -25.84 6.36
N LEU A 308 1.34 -26.02 7.50
CA LEU A 308 -0.01 -26.59 7.57
C LEU A 308 -1.04 -25.76 6.81
N GLU A 309 -0.90 -24.43 6.73
CA GLU A 309 -1.83 -23.56 5.97
C GLU A 309 -1.75 -23.81 4.45
N LYS A 310 -0.67 -24.44 4.00
CA LYS A 310 -0.49 -24.84 2.60
C LYS A 310 -1.00 -26.25 2.32
N LEU A 311 -1.29 -27.05 3.34
CA LEU A 311 -1.75 -28.42 3.16
C LEU A 311 -3.27 -28.50 3.17
N LYS A 312 -3.82 -29.41 2.35
CA LYS A 312 -5.25 -29.70 2.30
C LYS A 312 -5.50 -31.14 2.72
N GLY A 313 -6.03 -31.33 3.94
CA GLY A 313 -6.35 -32.62 4.53
C GLY A 313 -6.09 -32.66 6.03
N SER A 314 -6.60 -33.68 6.71
CA SER A 314 -6.20 -34.00 8.08
C SER A 314 -4.87 -34.74 8.08
N ILE A 315 -4.02 -34.47 9.06
CA ILE A 315 -2.70 -35.08 9.21
C ILE A 315 -2.58 -35.57 10.64
N GLN A 316 -2.12 -36.81 10.83
CA GLN A 316 -1.83 -37.34 12.16
C GLN A 316 -0.39 -37.82 12.25
N ALA A 317 0.23 -37.62 13.42
CA ALA A 317 1.55 -38.15 13.71
C ALA A 317 1.56 -39.68 13.59
N GLY A 318 2.60 -40.23 12.97
CA GLY A 318 2.76 -41.65 12.72
C GLY A 318 2.22 -42.14 11.37
N GLU A 319 1.39 -41.38 10.67
CA GLU A 319 0.86 -41.76 9.35
C GLU A 319 1.91 -41.65 8.24
N ILE A 320 1.76 -42.45 7.18
CA ILE A 320 2.51 -42.25 5.93
C ILE A 320 1.70 -41.30 5.06
N MET A 321 2.34 -40.22 4.64
CA MET A 321 1.74 -39.16 3.85
C MET A 321 2.48 -39.03 2.51
N ASP A 322 1.74 -38.83 1.41
CA ASP A 322 2.26 -38.35 0.13
C ASP A 322 1.73 -36.94 -0.11
N VAL A 323 2.61 -35.93 -0.01
CA VAL A 323 2.27 -34.53 -0.25
C VAL A 323 2.72 -34.15 -1.65
N LYS A 324 1.79 -33.73 -2.51
CA LYS A 324 2.11 -33.17 -3.82
C LYS A 324 1.68 -31.71 -3.93
N TYR A 325 2.61 -30.83 -4.24
CA TYR A 325 2.33 -29.39 -4.40
C TYR A 325 1.83 -29.04 -5.80
N LYS A 326 0.74 -28.27 -5.84
CA LYS A 326 0.16 -27.67 -7.03
C LYS A 326 -0.43 -26.31 -6.68
N ASP A 327 -0.11 -25.30 -7.47
CA ASP A 327 -0.50 -23.90 -7.28
C ASP A 327 -0.14 -23.39 -5.87
N GLY A 328 1.02 -23.81 -5.34
CA GLY A 328 1.47 -23.45 -3.99
C GLY A 328 0.76 -24.17 -2.84
N LYS A 329 -0.17 -25.10 -3.13
CA LYS A 329 -0.92 -25.89 -2.15
C LYS A 329 -0.53 -27.37 -2.20
N GLY A 330 -0.27 -27.97 -1.05
CA GLY A 330 0.04 -29.38 -0.90
C GLY A 330 -1.25 -30.21 -0.77
N LEU A 331 -1.45 -31.11 -1.72
CA LEU A 331 -2.52 -32.10 -1.68
C LEU A 331 -2.00 -33.35 -1.00
N ILE A 332 -2.70 -33.80 0.05
CA ILE A 332 -2.37 -35.02 0.79
C ILE A 332 -3.13 -36.18 0.16
N ALA A 333 -2.41 -37.16 -0.38
CA ALA A 333 -3.02 -38.44 -0.72
C ALA A 333 -3.06 -39.32 0.53
N GLY A 334 -4.26 -39.79 0.90
CA GLY A 334 -4.46 -40.65 2.05
C GLY A 334 -3.80 -42.04 1.89
N PRO A 335 -3.62 -42.78 2.99
CA PRO A 335 -2.87 -44.05 3.02
C PRO A 335 -3.38 -45.11 2.05
N GLN A 336 -4.64 -45.02 1.62
CA GLN A 336 -5.26 -45.99 0.72
C GLN A 336 -4.69 -45.98 -0.71
N LEU A 337 -4.04 -44.90 -1.14
CA LEU A 337 -3.37 -44.81 -2.45
C LEU A 337 -1.88 -45.17 -2.42
N ALA A 338 -1.26 -45.23 -1.23
CA ALA A 338 0.16 -45.57 -1.09
C ALA A 338 0.40 -47.09 -1.15
N GLN A 339 -0.59 -47.90 -0.73
CA GLN A 339 -0.52 -49.37 -0.85
C GLN A 339 -0.57 -49.85 -2.31
N ASP A 340 -1.31 -49.15 -3.19
CA ASP A 340 -1.40 -49.48 -4.63
C ASP A 340 -0.13 -49.18 -5.43
N ARG A 341 0.87 -48.50 -4.84
CA ARG A 341 2.15 -48.18 -5.51
C ARG A 341 3.31 -49.12 -5.16
N GLY A 342 3.04 -50.25 -4.53
CA GLY A 342 3.96 -51.40 -4.57
C GLY A 342 5.33 -51.17 -3.93
N VAL A 343 5.39 -50.68 -2.69
CA VAL A 343 6.58 -50.87 -1.86
C VAL A 343 6.47 -52.25 -1.19
N SER A 344 6.82 -53.31 -1.94
CA SER A 344 7.20 -54.58 -1.33
C SER A 344 8.48 -54.33 -0.52
N ARG A 345 8.43 -54.74 0.75
CA ARG A 345 9.55 -54.67 1.70
C ARG A 345 10.75 -55.49 1.24
#